data_AF-A0A3M6VKY7-F1
#
_entry.id   AF-A0A3M6VKY7-F1
#
_cell.length_a   1.000
_cell.length_b   1.000
_cell.length_c   1.000
_cell.angle_alpha   90.00
_cell.angle_beta   90.00
_cell.angle_gamma   90.00
#
_symmetry.space_group_name_H-M   'P 1'
#
loop_
_entity.id
_entity.type
_entity.pdbx_description
1 polymer ?
#
loop_
_entity_poly.entity_id
_entity_poly.type
_entity_poly.pdbx_seq_one_letter_code
_entity_poly.pdbx_strand_id
1 'polypeptide(L)'
;MVFAFPQKAKAGLSALVACCFQPSHTDEAPYMVQNQSTRHSDNDSTNSILPYYQNPPRWINDDFIEACVDCNVQFDLMKRKHHCRCCGLVFCGHCAASFDRIVKFGFVEPVRLCNNCATTVKTENNFYDKVLPLLESGDLFRKHGLIRKKYVYLRFIRAKHIFQYQKFNLERRTYEGDIKAIPLDGITDVREVEMGQDNADVGIIVAVGSEEHRFDATTTLKRQQWIEAIVGARQMRDMMLAKEREKRLKQVEKENDEIRKMSENLHMMEERRATFQEDRMRRRAAKREQLRAKYHLATAAS
;
A
#
# COMPACT_ATOMS: atom_id res chain seq x y z
N MET A 1 -27.03 -6.59 49.00
CA MET A 1 -27.28 -6.35 47.56
C MET A 1 -26.92 -4.90 47.26
N VAL A 2 -25.77 -4.67 46.64
CA VAL A 2 -25.47 -3.41 45.94
C VAL A 2 -24.75 -3.83 44.67
N PHE A 3 -25.43 -3.68 43.54
CA PHE A 3 -24.88 -3.99 42.22
C PHE A 3 -23.89 -2.90 41.82
N ALA A 4 -22.64 -3.27 41.57
CA ALA A 4 -21.66 -2.41 40.92
C ALA A 4 -21.45 -2.91 39.47
N PHE A 5 -21.85 -2.07 38.52
CA PHE A 5 -21.53 -2.21 37.09
C PHE A 5 -20.02 -2.14 36.86
N PRO A 6 -19.41 -3.01 36.03
CA PRO A 6 -18.02 -2.82 35.62
C PRO A 6 -17.95 -1.80 34.46
N GLN A 7 -17.22 -0.72 34.70
CA GLN A 7 -16.83 0.26 33.68
C GLN A 7 -15.88 -0.40 32.67
N LYS A 8 -16.24 -0.27 31.39
CA LYS A 8 -15.38 -0.61 30.24
C LYS A 8 -14.18 0.33 30.22
N ALA A 9 -12.98 -0.17 30.51
CA ALA A 9 -11.74 0.52 30.23
C ALA A 9 -11.38 0.34 28.75
N LYS A 10 -11.56 1.40 27.95
CA LYS A 10 -10.92 1.55 26.65
C LYS A 10 -9.46 1.96 26.90
N ALA A 11 -8.52 1.04 26.73
CA ALA A 11 -7.14 1.34 26.38
C ALA A 11 -6.93 0.71 25.00
N GLY A 12 -6.66 1.43 23.91
CA GLY A 12 -5.75 2.55 23.77
C GLY A 12 -4.67 2.06 22.82
N LEU A 13 -4.85 2.29 21.51
CA LEU A 13 -4.03 1.82 20.38
C LEU A 13 -2.58 2.34 20.36
N SER A 14 -2.06 2.84 21.48
CA SER A 14 -0.82 3.62 21.55
C SER A 14 0.41 2.84 22.04
N ALA A 15 0.32 1.53 22.28
CA ALA A 15 1.44 0.74 22.82
C ALA A 15 2.19 -0.13 21.78
N LEU A 16 1.88 -0.01 20.48
CA LEU A 16 2.52 -0.84 19.43
C LEU A 16 3.63 -0.14 18.63
N VAL A 17 4.04 1.08 18.97
CA VAL A 17 5.03 1.85 18.19
C VAL A 17 6.45 1.84 18.78
N ALA A 18 6.67 1.24 19.96
CA ALA A 18 7.92 1.42 20.70
C ALA A 18 9.01 0.32 20.57
N CYS A 19 8.91 -0.65 19.65
CA CYS A 19 9.95 -1.71 19.52
C CYS A 19 10.74 -1.70 18.20
N CYS A 20 10.56 -0.70 17.34
CA CYS A 20 11.35 -0.57 16.12
C CYS A 20 12.67 0.18 16.36
N PHE A 21 13.52 -0.27 17.30
CA PHE A 21 14.89 0.27 17.40
C PHE A 21 15.84 -0.68 18.13
N GLN A 22 16.44 -1.63 17.40
CA GLN A 22 17.83 -2.02 17.64
C GLN A 22 18.55 -2.29 16.30
N PRO A 23 19.77 -1.75 16.11
CA PRO A 23 20.65 -2.13 14.99
C PRO A 23 21.43 -3.41 15.31
N SER A 24 21.46 -4.31 14.32
CA SER A 24 22.40 -5.42 14.07
C SER A 24 22.88 -6.30 15.24
N HIS A 25 22.49 -7.57 15.23
CA HIS A 25 23.47 -8.66 15.23
C HIS A 25 22.89 -9.86 14.47
N THR A 26 23.78 -10.50 13.72
CA THR A 26 23.60 -11.67 12.86
C THR A 26 22.85 -12.83 13.53
N ASP A 27 21.79 -13.31 12.90
CA ASP A 27 21.43 -14.73 12.86
C ASP A 27 20.46 -14.95 11.69
N GLU A 28 20.99 -15.47 10.58
CA GLU A 28 20.18 -15.99 9.49
C GLU A 28 19.42 -17.22 10.00
N ALA A 29 18.13 -17.06 10.29
CA ALA A 29 17.25 -18.20 10.47
C ALA A 29 17.02 -18.86 9.10
N PRO A 30 17.42 -20.13 8.88
CA PRO A 30 17.28 -20.80 7.60
C PRO A 30 15.85 -21.33 7.48
N TYR A 31 14.94 -20.53 6.95
CA TYR A 31 13.67 -21.05 6.46
C TYR A 31 13.75 -21.19 4.94
N MET A 32 13.21 -22.30 4.43
CA MET A 32 13.27 -22.69 3.04
C MET A 32 12.62 -21.65 2.13
N VAL A 33 13.43 -20.71 1.66
CA VAL A 33 13.21 -20.04 0.39
C VAL A 33 13.34 -21.14 -0.64
N GLN A 34 12.22 -21.54 -1.26
CA GLN A 34 12.32 -22.26 -2.52
C GLN A 34 13.12 -21.36 -3.45
N ASN A 35 14.27 -21.92 -3.83
CA ASN A 35 15.37 -21.29 -4.53
C ASN A 35 14.87 -20.57 -5.80
N GLN A 36 14.65 -19.25 -5.73
CA GLN A 36 14.69 -18.42 -6.93
C GLN A 36 16.01 -17.67 -6.91
N SER A 37 17.00 -18.40 -7.42
CA SER A 37 18.30 -17.88 -7.80
C SER A 37 18.11 -16.61 -8.62
N THR A 38 18.78 -15.53 -8.23
CA THR A 38 19.12 -14.40 -9.09
C THR A 38 20.01 -14.90 -10.22
N ARG A 39 19.42 -15.56 -11.21
CA ARG A 39 20.01 -15.82 -12.52
C ARG A 39 18.94 -15.50 -13.55
N HIS A 40 19.18 -14.45 -14.30
CA HIS A 40 18.56 -14.25 -15.60
C HIS A 40 18.73 -15.55 -16.40
N SER A 41 17.63 -16.27 -16.59
CA SER A 41 17.49 -17.35 -17.56
C SER A 41 16.13 -17.12 -18.21
N ASP A 42 16.15 -16.57 -19.42
CA ASP A 42 15.00 -16.24 -20.27
C ASP A 42 14.27 -17.50 -20.78
N ASN A 43 13.93 -18.47 -19.91
CA ASN A 43 13.24 -19.67 -20.37
C ASN A 43 12.47 -20.45 -19.28
N ASP A 44 11.63 -19.78 -18.49
CA ASP A 44 10.54 -20.45 -17.77
C ASP A 44 9.19 -19.81 -18.15
N SER A 45 8.81 -20.02 -19.42
CA SER A 45 7.50 -19.69 -19.92
C SER A 45 6.61 -20.90 -19.70
N THR A 46 5.87 -20.95 -18.58
CA THR A 46 4.46 -21.40 -18.46
C THR A 46 4.11 -21.62 -16.98
N ASN A 47 3.61 -20.60 -16.26
CA ASN A 47 2.60 -20.68 -15.17
C ASN A 47 2.64 -19.51 -14.16
N SER A 48 3.54 -18.53 -14.31
CA SER A 48 3.53 -17.36 -13.41
C SER A 48 2.33 -16.45 -13.67
N ILE A 49 1.39 -16.35 -12.71
CA ILE A 49 0.23 -15.45 -12.78
C ILE A 49 0.67 -13.96 -12.84
N LEU A 50 1.79 -13.65 -12.15
CA LEU A 50 2.37 -12.31 -12.11
C LEU A 50 3.80 -12.34 -12.67
N PRO A 51 4.23 -11.31 -13.42
CA PRO A 51 5.60 -11.21 -13.92
C PRO A 51 6.62 -11.00 -12.78
N TYR A 52 6.16 -10.49 -11.64
CA TYR A 52 6.96 -10.32 -10.43
C TYR A 52 6.09 -10.45 -9.19
N TYR A 53 6.57 -11.17 -8.18
CA TYR A 53 5.91 -11.31 -6.88
C TYR A 53 6.42 -10.25 -5.91
N GLN A 54 5.52 -9.74 -5.06
CA GLN A 54 5.92 -8.88 -3.95
C GLN A 54 6.60 -9.71 -2.87
N ASN A 55 7.53 -9.11 -2.13
CA ASN A 55 8.14 -9.77 -0.98
C ASN A 55 7.11 -9.90 0.16
N PRO A 56 6.96 -11.09 0.75
CA PRO A 56 6.11 -11.26 1.92
C PRO A 56 6.65 -10.44 3.11
N PRO A 57 5.79 -10.03 4.06
CA PRO A 57 6.25 -9.31 5.24
C PRO A 57 7.13 -10.19 6.12
N ARG A 58 8.09 -9.55 6.80
CA ARG A 58 8.84 -10.22 7.88
C ARG A 58 7.90 -10.53 9.04
N TRP A 59 8.11 -11.69 9.65
CA TRP A 59 7.41 -12.06 10.87
C TRP A 59 7.96 -11.27 12.05
N ILE A 60 7.08 -10.85 12.95
CA ILE A 60 7.51 -10.28 14.22
C ILE A 60 8.01 -11.41 15.11
N ASN A 61 9.12 -11.19 15.82
CA ASN A 61 9.65 -12.16 16.78
C ASN A 61 8.61 -12.38 17.90
N ASP A 62 8.34 -13.65 18.18
CA ASP A 62 7.43 -14.11 19.22
C ASP A 62 7.80 -13.56 20.60
N ASP A 63 9.09 -13.36 20.91
CA ASP A 63 9.56 -12.92 22.23
C ASP A 63 8.97 -11.59 22.67
N PHE A 64 8.64 -10.71 21.72
CA PHE A 64 8.08 -9.38 22.01
C PHE A 64 6.55 -9.36 22.09
N ILE A 65 5.88 -10.50 21.85
CA ILE A 65 4.42 -10.55 21.77
C ILE A 65 3.85 -11.42 22.88
N GLU A 66 3.17 -10.78 23.84
CA GLU A 66 2.55 -11.48 24.97
C GLU A 66 1.09 -11.86 24.71
N ALA A 67 0.41 -11.14 23.81
CA ALA A 67 -1.02 -11.33 23.52
C ALA A 67 -1.35 -11.31 22.03
N CYS A 68 -2.47 -11.94 21.68
CA CYS A 68 -3.00 -11.94 20.31
C CYS A 68 -3.27 -10.51 19.83
N VAL A 69 -2.77 -10.14 18.65
CA VAL A 69 -2.93 -8.79 18.08
C VAL A 69 -4.40 -8.39 17.85
N ASP A 70 -5.29 -9.36 17.66
CA ASP A 70 -6.70 -9.11 17.34
C ASP A 70 -7.59 -9.11 18.59
N CYS A 71 -7.53 -10.18 19.40
CA CYS A 71 -8.43 -10.35 20.56
C CYS A 71 -7.77 -10.08 21.92
N ASN A 72 -6.49 -9.74 21.96
CA ASN A 72 -5.71 -9.48 23.18
C ASN A 72 -5.67 -10.63 24.19
N VAL A 73 -6.00 -11.86 23.78
CA VAL A 73 -5.83 -13.03 24.65
C VAL A 73 -4.35 -13.27 24.91
N GLN A 74 -3.99 -13.42 26.19
CA GLN A 74 -2.63 -13.74 26.61
C GLN A 74 -2.22 -15.13 26.13
N PHE A 75 -1.02 -15.20 25.56
CA PHE A 75 -0.39 -16.46 25.19
C PHE A 75 0.17 -17.15 26.42
N ASP A 76 0.11 -18.47 26.42
CA ASP A 76 0.62 -19.34 27.48
C ASP A 76 0.96 -20.71 26.86
N LEU A 77 1.30 -21.69 27.70
CA LEU A 77 1.66 -23.04 27.23
C LEU A 77 0.53 -23.73 26.44
N MET A 78 -0.72 -23.35 26.66
CA MET A 78 -1.88 -23.92 25.96
C MET A 78 -2.33 -23.05 24.77
N LYS A 79 -2.16 -21.73 24.85
CA LYS A 79 -2.48 -20.77 23.80
C LYS A 79 -1.22 -20.43 23.02
N ARG A 80 -0.99 -21.17 21.94
CA ARG A 80 0.17 -21.00 21.05
C ARG A 80 0.03 -19.78 20.14
N LYS A 81 1.18 -19.21 19.78
CA LYS A 81 1.36 -18.11 18.83
C LYS A 81 1.28 -18.61 17.39
N HIS A 82 0.69 -17.81 16.50
CA HIS A 82 0.61 -18.10 15.07
C HIS A 82 0.81 -16.85 14.21
N HIS A 83 1.74 -16.91 13.26
CA HIS A 83 1.94 -15.83 12.29
C HIS A 83 0.97 -15.92 11.12
N CYS A 84 0.39 -14.77 10.76
CA CYS A 84 -0.29 -14.59 9.49
C CYS A 84 0.75 -14.40 8.38
N ARG A 85 0.69 -15.21 7.30
CA ARG A 85 1.63 -15.10 6.17
C ARG A 85 1.41 -13.86 5.31
N CYS A 86 0.26 -13.18 5.45
CA CYS A 86 -0.05 -11.96 4.70
C CYS A 86 0.42 -10.67 5.40
N CYS A 87 0.35 -10.58 6.73
CA CYS A 87 0.74 -9.37 7.47
C CYS A 87 1.95 -9.55 8.41
N GLY A 88 2.39 -10.78 8.68
CA GLY A 88 3.54 -11.08 9.55
C GLY A 88 3.29 -10.93 11.05
N LEU A 89 2.09 -10.51 11.46
CA LEU A 89 1.70 -10.33 12.86
C LEU A 89 1.30 -11.66 13.52
N VAL A 90 1.25 -11.67 14.86
CA VAL A 90 1.04 -12.86 15.69
C VAL A 90 -0.39 -12.90 16.26
N PHE A 91 -1.03 -14.07 16.18
CA PHE A 91 -2.42 -14.30 16.54
C PHE A 91 -2.59 -15.62 17.30
N CYS A 92 -3.72 -15.78 18.01
CA CYS A 92 -4.15 -17.08 18.52
C CYS A 92 -4.79 -17.93 17.42
N GLY A 93 -5.01 -19.23 17.69
CA GLY A 93 -5.54 -20.17 16.71
C GLY A 93 -6.92 -19.77 16.16
N HIS A 94 -7.74 -19.11 16.97
CA HIS A 94 -9.06 -18.61 16.56
C HIS A 94 -8.97 -17.41 15.62
N CYS A 95 -8.11 -16.43 15.93
CA CYS A 95 -7.93 -15.22 15.10
C CYS A 95 -7.13 -15.47 13.82
N ALA A 96 -6.45 -16.62 13.70
CA ALA A 96 -5.74 -17.06 12.50
C ALA A 96 -6.12 -18.48 12.07
N ALA A 97 -7.42 -18.76 12.00
CA ALA A 97 -7.96 -20.07 11.63
C ALA A 97 -8.00 -20.32 10.11
N SER A 98 -7.92 -19.27 9.30
CA SER A 98 -8.10 -19.35 7.84
C SER A 98 -6.81 -19.73 7.11
N PHE A 99 -6.94 -20.41 5.98
CA PHE A 99 -5.84 -20.73 5.07
C PHE A 99 -6.26 -20.44 3.63
N ASP A 100 -5.41 -19.73 2.90
CA ASP A 100 -5.59 -19.46 1.47
C ASP A 100 -4.23 -19.18 0.81
N ARG A 101 -4.18 -19.29 -0.51
CA ARG A 101 -3.02 -18.88 -1.32
C ARG A 101 -2.81 -17.38 -1.19
N ILE A 102 -1.62 -16.88 -1.48
CA ILE A 102 -1.41 -15.42 -1.58
C ILE A 102 -0.69 -15.16 -2.89
N VAL A 103 -1.45 -14.97 -3.97
CA VAL A 103 -0.92 -14.87 -5.34
C VAL A 103 0.10 -13.75 -5.47
N LYS A 104 -0.15 -12.60 -4.85
CA LYS A 104 0.79 -11.45 -4.89
C LYS A 104 2.16 -11.72 -4.28
N PHE A 105 2.28 -12.73 -3.41
CA PHE A 105 3.54 -13.13 -2.75
C PHE A 105 4.11 -14.44 -3.32
N GLY A 106 3.48 -15.02 -4.34
CA GLY A 106 3.92 -16.29 -4.92
C GLY A 106 3.61 -17.52 -4.05
N PHE A 107 2.78 -17.39 -3.01
CA PHE A 107 2.33 -18.54 -2.23
C PHE A 107 1.25 -19.31 -3.01
N VAL A 108 1.69 -20.36 -3.71
CA VAL A 108 0.82 -21.25 -4.52
C VAL A 108 0.03 -22.23 -3.66
N GLU A 109 0.54 -22.60 -2.49
CA GLU A 109 -0.18 -23.46 -1.54
C GLU A 109 -0.90 -22.61 -0.47
N PRO A 110 -2.04 -23.07 0.07
CA PRO A 110 -2.73 -22.38 1.14
C PRO A 110 -1.85 -22.17 2.38
N VAL A 111 -1.70 -20.92 2.79
CA VAL A 111 -0.94 -20.52 3.98
C VAL A 111 -1.86 -19.87 5.01
N ARG A 112 -1.45 -19.92 6.28
CA ARG A 112 -2.25 -19.39 7.39
C ARG A 112 -2.45 -17.88 7.30
N LEU A 113 -3.68 -17.44 7.52
CA LEU A 113 -4.10 -16.04 7.50
C LEU A 113 -4.83 -15.69 8.79
N CYS A 114 -4.64 -14.45 9.26
CA CYS A 114 -5.57 -13.87 10.22
C CYS A 114 -6.90 -13.54 9.55
N ASN A 115 -7.97 -13.39 10.34
CA ASN A 115 -9.31 -13.14 9.83
C ASN A 115 -9.39 -11.91 8.92
N ASN A 116 -8.70 -10.81 9.28
CA ASN A 116 -8.64 -9.61 8.46
C ASN A 116 -7.96 -9.86 7.11
N CYS A 117 -6.82 -10.58 7.11
CA CYS A 117 -6.11 -10.88 5.87
C CYS A 117 -6.85 -11.89 5.00
N ALA A 118 -7.62 -12.82 5.58
CA ALA A 118 -8.37 -13.80 4.83
C ALA A 118 -9.35 -13.14 3.84
N THR A 119 -10.08 -12.11 4.29
CA THR A 119 -11.01 -11.36 3.43
C THR A 119 -10.29 -10.60 2.32
N THR A 120 -9.19 -9.90 2.64
CA THR A 120 -8.40 -9.17 1.65
C THR A 120 -7.78 -10.11 0.62
N VAL A 121 -7.11 -11.17 1.08
CA VAL A 121 -6.45 -12.15 0.20
C VAL A 121 -7.46 -12.83 -0.72
N LYS A 122 -8.65 -13.19 -0.22
CA LYS A 122 -9.71 -13.76 -1.07
C LYS A 122 -10.10 -12.84 -2.21
N THR A 123 -10.23 -11.54 -1.93
CA THR A 123 -10.55 -10.52 -2.94
C THR A 123 -9.42 -10.35 -3.95
N GLU A 124 -8.18 -10.26 -3.47
CA GLU A 124 -7.00 -10.14 -4.33
C GLU A 124 -6.80 -11.37 -5.22
N ASN A 125 -6.94 -12.58 -4.66
CA ASN A 125 -6.83 -13.83 -5.40
C ASN A 125 -7.92 -13.93 -6.48
N ASN A 126 -9.16 -13.54 -6.17
CA ASN A 126 -10.23 -13.49 -7.18
C ASN A 126 -9.86 -12.54 -8.34
N PHE A 127 -9.30 -11.37 -8.01
CA PHE A 127 -8.84 -10.44 -9.03
C PHE A 127 -7.75 -11.05 -9.91
N TYR A 128 -6.70 -11.63 -9.33
CA TYR A 128 -5.58 -12.19 -10.09
C TYR A 128 -5.97 -13.45 -10.89
N ASP A 129 -6.82 -14.31 -10.34
CA ASP A 129 -7.17 -15.59 -10.96
C ASP A 129 -8.24 -15.45 -12.04
N LYS A 130 -9.15 -14.46 -11.92
CA LYS A 130 -10.34 -14.36 -12.80
C LYS A 130 -10.43 -13.04 -13.55
N VAL A 131 -10.30 -11.93 -12.83
CA VAL A 131 -10.54 -10.59 -13.40
C VAL A 131 -9.39 -10.15 -14.29
N LEU A 132 -8.15 -10.29 -13.81
CA LEU A 132 -6.97 -9.83 -14.53
C LEU A 132 -6.79 -10.56 -15.87
N PRO A 133 -6.93 -11.91 -15.97
CA PRO A 133 -6.83 -12.61 -17.25
C PRO A 133 -7.89 -12.15 -18.26
N LEU A 134 -9.14 -11.95 -17.82
CA LEU A 134 -10.22 -11.45 -18.68
C LEU A 134 -9.88 -10.06 -19.25
N LEU A 135 -9.36 -9.17 -18.41
CA LEU A 135 -9.02 -7.82 -18.83
C LEU A 135 -7.78 -7.79 -19.75
N GLU A 136 -6.73 -8.56 -19.43
CA GLU A 136 -5.50 -8.62 -20.23
C GLU A 136 -5.69 -9.35 -21.56
N SER A 137 -6.51 -10.42 -21.59
CA SER A 137 -6.86 -11.11 -22.84
C SER A 137 -7.59 -10.17 -23.78
N GLY A 138 -8.43 -9.27 -23.24
CA GLY A 138 -9.20 -8.32 -24.02
C GLY A 138 -10.37 -8.96 -24.77
N ASP A 139 -11.20 -8.11 -25.37
CA ASP A 139 -12.39 -8.55 -26.09
C ASP A 139 -12.85 -7.52 -27.13
N LEU A 140 -13.65 -7.96 -28.11
CA LEU A 140 -14.14 -7.16 -29.21
C LEU A 140 -15.45 -6.45 -28.87
N PHE A 141 -15.52 -5.14 -29.04
CA PHE A 141 -16.73 -4.34 -28.82
C PHE A 141 -17.14 -3.61 -30.09
N ARG A 142 -18.40 -3.23 -30.21
CA ARG A 142 -18.84 -2.28 -31.25
C ARG A 142 -18.75 -0.86 -30.71
N LYS A 143 -18.36 0.09 -31.56
CA LYS A 143 -18.37 1.51 -31.20
C LYS A 143 -19.69 2.16 -31.62
N HIS A 144 -20.37 2.78 -30.66
CA HIS A 144 -21.62 3.51 -30.87
C HIS A 144 -21.42 4.77 -31.74
N GLY A 145 -22.50 5.24 -32.40
CA GLY A 145 -22.56 6.56 -33.05
C GLY A 145 -21.95 6.63 -34.46
N LEU A 146 -21.85 5.51 -35.18
CA LEU A 146 -21.28 5.49 -36.53
C LEU A 146 -22.24 4.88 -37.53
N ILE A 147 -22.44 5.56 -38.67
CA ILE A 147 -23.27 5.12 -39.81
C ILE A 147 -22.87 3.70 -40.27
N ARG A 148 -21.58 3.34 -40.12
CA ARG A 148 -21.07 1.98 -40.35
C ARG A 148 -20.66 1.36 -39.02
N LYS A 149 -21.07 0.10 -38.80
CA LYS A 149 -20.64 -0.72 -37.67
C LYS A 149 -19.10 -0.79 -37.66
N LYS A 150 -18.48 -0.28 -36.60
CA LYS A 150 -17.03 -0.40 -36.36
C LYS A 150 -16.79 -1.23 -35.12
N TYR A 151 -15.81 -2.12 -35.22
CA TYR A 151 -15.36 -2.95 -34.11
C TYR A 151 -14.06 -2.41 -33.55
N VAL A 152 -13.92 -2.49 -32.24
CA VAL A 152 -12.71 -2.14 -31.49
C VAL A 152 -12.33 -3.28 -30.58
N TYR A 153 -11.05 -3.55 -30.46
CA TYR A 153 -10.54 -4.51 -29.49
C TYR A 153 -10.09 -3.76 -28.24
N LEU A 154 -10.70 -4.05 -27.10
CA LEU A 154 -10.42 -3.41 -25.82
C LEU A 154 -9.66 -4.39 -24.93
N ARG A 155 -8.57 -3.95 -24.29
CA ARG A 155 -7.79 -4.76 -23.35
C ARG A 155 -7.12 -3.90 -22.28
N PHE A 156 -6.78 -4.49 -21.15
CA PHE A 156 -6.03 -3.84 -20.09
C PHE A 156 -4.53 -4.09 -20.22
N ILE A 157 -3.74 -3.03 -20.06
CA ILE A 157 -2.29 -3.07 -20.04
C ILE A 157 -1.82 -2.83 -18.61
N ARG A 158 -1.64 -3.92 -17.86
CA ARG A 158 -1.27 -3.89 -16.44
C ARG A 158 -0.05 -3.02 -16.16
N ALA A 159 1.03 -3.18 -16.94
CA ALA A 159 2.28 -2.44 -16.74
C ALA A 159 2.14 -0.90 -16.85
N LYS A 160 1.08 -0.42 -17.53
CA LYS A 160 0.81 1.01 -17.71
C LYS A 160 -0.44 1.49 -16.96
N HIS A 161 -1.19 0.58 -16.33
CA HIS A 161 -2.49 0.86 -15.73
C HIS A 161 -3.46 1.59 -16.68
N ILE A 162 -3.52 1.14 -17.95
CA ILE A 162 -4.43 1.72 -18.96
C ILE A 162 -5.30 0.65 -19.60
N PHE A 163 -6.54 0.99 -19.92
CA PHE A 163 -7.32 0.27 -20.91
C PHE A 163 -6.98 0.83 -22.29
N GLN A 164 -6.50 -0.04 -23.16
CA GLN A 164 -6.17 0.29 -24.54
C GLN A 164 -7.26 -0.24 -25.46
N TYR A 165 -7.69 0.57 -26.44
CA TYR A 165 -8.50 0.07 -27.53
C TYR A 165 -8.11 0.63 -28.89
N GLN A 166 -8.28 -0.19 -29.92
CA GLN A 166 -7.95 0.15 -31.31
C GLN A 166 -9.01 -0.44 -32.25
N LYS A 167 -9.23 0.19 -33.40
CA LYS A 167 -10.14 -0.34 -34.42
C LYS A 167 -9.62 -1.69 -34.92
N PHE A 168 -10.54 -2.64 -35.07
CA PHE A 168 -10.26 -3.98 -35.55
C PHE A 168 -11.12 -4.31 -36.76
N ASN A 169 -10.49 -4.76 -37.83
CA ASN A 169 -11.15 -5.22 -39.04
C ASN A 169 -11.42 -6.72 -38.95
N LEU A 170 -12.69 -7.11 -38.89
CA LEU A 170 -13.09 -8.51 -38.73
C LEU A 170 -12.72 -9.39 -39.93
N GLU A 171 -12.82 -8.84 -41.15
CA GLU A 171 -12.56 -9.60 -42.39
C GLU A 171 -11.07 -9.86 -42.55
N ARG A 172 -10.25 -8.82 -42.35
CA ARG A 172 -8.79 -8.89 -42.52
C ARG A 172 -8.08 -9.40 -41.27
N ARG A 173 -8.77 -9.44 -40.12
CA ARG A 173 -8.21 -9.72 -38.79
C ARG A 173 -7.02 -8.82 -38.43
N THR A 174 -7.08 -7.56 -38.85
CA THR A 174 -6.03 -6.58 -38.65
C THR A 174 -6.49 -5.42 -37.78
N TYR A 175 -5.56 -4.87 -37.00
CA TYR A 175 -5.74 -3.60 -36.31
C TYR A 175 -5.55 -2.43 -37.28
N GLU A 176 -6.34 -1.38 -37.12
CA GLU A 176 -6.32 -0.21 -38.01
C GLU A 176 -6.38 1.09 -37.20
N GLY A 177 -5.76 2.15 -37.72
CA GLY A 177 -5.83 3.50 -37.15
C GLY A 177 -5.16 3.63 -35.78
N ASP A 178 -5.49 4.72 -35.08
CA ASP A 178 -4.82 5.08 -33.84
C ASP A 178 -5.24 4.22 -32.65
N ILE A 179 -4.27 4.02 -31.76
CA ILE A 179 -4.47 3.44 -30.44
C ILE A 179 -5.04 4.50 -29.50
N LYS A 180 -6.14 4.17 -28.84
CA LYS A 180 -6.71 5.00 -27.76
C LYS A 180 -6.42 4.36 -26.41
N ALA A 181 -6.23 5.19 -25.39
CA ALA A 181 -5.92 4.78 -24.03
C ALA A 181 -6.83 5.48 -23.03
N ILE A 182 -7.30 4.73 -22.05
CA ILE A 182 -8.14 5.19 -20.93
C ILE A 182 -7.35 4.85 -19.66
N PRO A 183 -6.79 5.84 -18.94
CA PRO A 183 -6.08 5.60 -17.69
C PRO A 183 -7.02 5.02 -16.63
N LEU A 184 -6.63 3.91 -15.98
CA LEU A 184 -7.42 3.28 -14.91
C LEU A 184 -7.68 4.28 -13.77
N ASP A 185 -6.64 5.01 -13.37
CA ASP A 185 -6.69 6.02 -12.31
C ASP A 185 -7.58 7.23 -12.69
N GLY A 186 -7.88 7.42 -13.97
CA GLY A 186 -8.74 8.50 -14.48
C GLY A 186 -10.21 8.11 -14.60
N ILE A 187 -10.55 6.81 -14.52
CA ILE A 187 -11.94 6.37 -14.62
C ILE A 187 -12.70 6.87 -13.40
N THR A 188 -13.75 7.64 -13.63
CA THR A 188 -14.62 8.17 -12.58
C THR A 188 -15.82 7.25 -12.35
N ASP A 189 -16.41 6.73 -13.43
CA ASP A 189 -17.60 5.89 -13.39
C ASP A 189 -17.60 4.81 -14.48
N VAL A 190 -18.29 3.69 -14.20
CA VAL A 190 -18.51 2.58 -15.14
C VAL A 190 -19.94 2.11 -15.00
N ARG A 191 -20.74 2.28 -16.06
CA ARG A 191 -22.18 2.03 -16.00
C ARG A 191 -22.72 1.33 -17.24
N GLU A 192 -23.87 0.70 -17.08
CA GLU A 192 -24.63 0.13 -18.19
C GLU A 192 -25.24 1.24 -19.05
N VAL A 193 -25.42 0.95 -20.33
CA VAL A 193 -26.26 1.79 -21.20
C VAL A 193 -27.72 1.38 -21.01
N GLU A 194 -28.57 2.32 -20.62
CA GLU A 194 -30.01 2.08 -20.45
C GLU A 194 -30.70 1.79 -21.79
N MET A 195 -31.66 0.85 -21.78
CA MET A 195 -32.46 0.51 -22.95
C MET A 195 -33.34 1.70 -23.35
N GLY A 196 -33.21 2.20 -24.58
CA GLY A 196 -34.20 3.15 -25.11
C GLY A 196 -33.74 4.21 -26.11
N GLN A 197 -32.44 4.35 -26.41
CA GLN A 197 -32.01 5.44 -27.31
C GLN A 197 -31.68 5.06 -28.75
N ASP A 198 -31.19 3.86 -29.11
CA ASP A 198 -30.76 3.59 -30.51
C ASP A 198 -30.57 2.08 -30.88
N ASN A 199 -31.48 1.16 -30.52
CA ASN A 199 -31.38 -0.28 -30.90
C ASN A 199 -30.03 -0.98 -30.56
N ALA A 200 -29.35 -0.53 -29.52
CA ALA A 200 -28.14 -1.18 -28.99
C ALA A 200 -28.42 -1.61 -27.55
N ASP A 201 -29.07 -2.77 -27.40
CA ASP A 201 -29.68 -3.23 -26.14
C ASP A 201 -28.66 -3.58 -25.03
N VAL A 202 -27.36 -3.57 -25.33
CA VAL A 202 -26.32 -4.00 -24.40
C VAL A 202 -25.00 -3.24 -24.63
N GLY A 203 -24.61 -2.37 -23.69
CA GLY A 203 -23.33 -1.67 -23.75
C GLY A 203 -22.83 -1.18 -22.40
N ILE A 204 -21.57 -0.73 -22.37
CA ILE A 204 -20.86 -0.21 -21.21
C ILE A 204 -20.42 1.21 -21.53
N ILE A 205 -20.57 2.12 -20.57
CA ILE A 205 -19.95 3.45 -20.58
C ILE A 205 -18.83 3.45 -19.55
N VAL A 206 -17.64 3.83 -19.98
CA VAL A 206 -16.50 4.14 -19.11
C VAL A 206 -16.27 5.64 -19.14
N ALA A 207 -16.52 6.32 -18.03
CA ALA A 207 -16.36 7.77 -17.92
C ALA A 207 -14.98 8.13 -17.34
N VAL A 208 -14.34 9.14 -17.92
CA VAL A 208 -13.06 9.72 -17.47
C VAL A 208 -13.25 11.24 -17.37
N GLY A 209 -13.57 11.72 -16.17
CA GLY A 209 -13.94 13.11 -15.97
C GLY A 209 -15.20 13.46 -16.78
N SER A 210 -15.05 14.33 -17.78
CA SER A 210 -16.14 14.72 -18.70
C SER A 210 -16.22 13.89 -19.97
N GLU A 211 -15.25 13.02 -20.24
CA GLU A 211 -15.22 12.18 -21.45
C GLU A 211 -15.92 10.83 -21.20
N GLU A 212 -16.75 10.38 -22.16
CA GLU A 212 -17.43 9.09 -22.10
C GLU A 212 -16.99 8.15 -23.22
N HIS A 213 -16.56 6.94 -22.83
CA HIS A 213 -16.20 5.88 -23.76
C HIS A 213 -17.27 4.79 -23.75
N ARG A 214 -18.20 4.84 -24.71
CA ARG A 214 -19.20 3.80 -24.92
C ARG A 214 -18.68 2.61 -25.72
N PHE A 215 -18.92 1.39 -25.24
CA PHE A 215 -18.61 0.12 -25.87
C PHE A 215 -19.84 -0.78 -25.87
N ASP A 216 -20.40 -1.07 -27.04
CA ASP A 216 -21.56 -1.97 -27.11
C ASP A 216 -21.08 -3.42 -27.05
N ALA A 217 -21.56 -4.15 -26.04
CA ALA A 217 -21.27 -5.56 -25.84
C ALA A 217 -22.20 -6.41 -26.73
N THR A 218 -21.74 -7.59 -27.11
CA THR A 218 -22.54 -8.54 -27.91
C THR A 218 -23.58 -9.30 -27.07
N THR A 219 -23.37 -9.39 -25.76
CA THR A 219 -24.25 -10.13 -24.83
C THR A 219 -24.29 -9.46 -23.45
N THR A 220 -25.40 -9.63 -22.74
CA THR A 220 -25.57 -9.12 -21.36
C THR A 220 -24.52 -9.67 -20.40
N LEU A 221 -24.18 -10.96 -20.54
CA LEU A 221 -23.15 -11.60 -19.73
C LEU A 221 -21.80 -10.90 -19.90
N LYS A 222 -21.39 -10.62 -21.14
CA LYS A 222 -20.13 -9.90 -21.42
C LYS A 222 -20.15 -8.50 -20.83
N ARG A 223 -21.28 -7.80 -20.93
CA ARG A 223 -21.46 -6.47 -20.32
C ARG A 223 -21.21 -6.52 -18.82
N GLN A 224 -21.90 -7.41 -18.12
CA GLN A 224 -21.77 -7.58 -16.67
C GLN A 224 -20.34 -7.95 -16.27
N GLN A 225 -19.74 -8.95 -16.93
CA GLN A 225 -18.37 -9.38 -16.67
C GLN A 225 -17.36 -8.24 -16.81
N TRP A 226 -17.48 -7.44 -17.88
CA TRP A 226 -16.55 -6.34 -18.11
C TRP A 226 -16.78 -5.15 -17.16
N ILE A 227 -18.03 -4.84 -16.80
CA ILE A 227 -18.32 -3.82 -15.78
C ILE A 227 -17.71 -4.23 -14.44
N GLU A 228 -18.03 -5.44 -13.97
CA GLU A 228 -17.50 -5.98 -12.72
C GLU A 228 -15.97 -6.03 -12.74
N ALA A 229 -15.38 -6.41 -13.87
CA ALA A 229 -13.94 -6.48 -14.02
C ALA A 229 -13.25 -5.11 -13.97
N ILE A 230 -13.78 -4.10 -14.68
CA ILE A 230 -13.21 -2.74 -14.65
C ILE A 230 -13.38 -2.13 -13.25
N VAL A 231 -14.54 -2.28 -12.62
CA VAL A 231 -14.78 -1.83 -11.25
C VAL A 231 -13.85 -2.54 -10.27
N GLY A 232 -13.69 -3.86 -10.38
CA GLY A 232 -12.76 -4.63 -9.56
C GLY A 232 -11.31 -4.20 -9.74
N ALA A 233 -10.89 -3.87 -10.96
CA ALA A 233 -9.56 -3.33 -11.24
C ALA A 233 -9.34 -1.97 -10.57
N ARG A 234 -10.34 -1.08 -10.58
CA ARG A 234 -10.28 0.20 -9.86
C ARG A 234 -10.17 0.00 -8.36
N GLN A 235 -11.03 -0.84 -7.77
CA GLN A 235 -11.00 -1.13 -6.33
C GLN A 235 -9.65 -1.68 -5.89
N MET A 236 -9.08 -2.63 -6.65
CA MET A 236 -7.75 -3.16 -6.39
C MET A 236 -6.66 -2.09 -6.45
N ARG A 237 -6.74 -1.21 -7.45
CA ARG A 237 -5.81 -0.09 -7.61
C ARG A 237 -5.92 0.93 -6.47
N ASP A 238 -7.14 1.26 -6.04
CA ASP A 238 -7.39 2.16 -4.92
C ASP A 238 -6.84 1.61 -3.61
N MET A 239 -7.00 0.30 -3.35
CA MET A 239 -6.41 -0.37 -2.18
C MET A 239 -4.88 -0.32 -2.20
N MET A 240 -4.25 -0.56 -3.36
CA MET A 240 -2.79 -0.45 -3.49
C MET A 240 -2.31 0.97 -3.21
N LEU A 241 -2.95 1.98 -3.82
CA LEU A 241 -2.65 3.39 -3.61
C LEU A 241 -2.84 3.81 -2.15
N ALA A 242 -3.89 3.33 -1.49
CA ALA A 242 -4.12 3.61 -0.07
C ALA A 242 -2.97 3.10 0.80
N LYS A 243 -2.49 1.88 0.54
CA LYS A 243 -1.35 1.29 1.24
C LYS A 243 -0.04 2.04 0.99
N GLU A 244 0.19 2.50 -0.24
CA GLU A 244 1.34 3.34 -0.58
C GLU A 244 1.28 4.68 0.14
N ARG A 245 0.12 5.34 0.17
CA ARG A 245 -0.10 6.58 0.91
C ARG A 245 0.18 6.40 2.41
N GLU A 246 -0.33 5.32 3.01
CA GLU A 246 -0.09 5.03 4.43
C GLU A 246 1.41 4.85 4.73
N LYS A 247 2.14 4.09 3.90
CA LYS A 247 3.59 3.94 4.02
C LYS A 247 4.31 5.28 3.91
N ARG A 248 3.90 6.13 2.96
CA ARG A 248 4.49 7.45 2.77
C ARG A 248 4.24 8.36 3.97
N LEU A 249 3.04 8.34 4.54
CA LEU A 249 2.70 9.10 5.74
C LEU A 249 3.58 8.70 6.94
N LYS A 250 3.75 7.40 7.19
CA LYS A 250 4.65 6.88 8.24
C LYS A 250 6.10 7.29 8.02
N GLN A 251 6.56 7.29 6.78
CA GLN A 251 7.92 7.73 6.44
C GLN A 251 8.10 9.23 6.70
N VAL A 252 7.14 10.06 6.30
CA VAL A 252 7.16 11.51 6.54
C VAL A 252 7.12 11.83 8.03
N GLU A 253 6.31 11.11 8.81
CA GLU A 253 6.26 11.25 10.27
C GLU A 253 7.63 10.99 10.91
N LYS A 254 8.31 9.92 10.48
CA LYS A 254 9.66 9.60 10.94
C LYS A 254 10.67 10.70 10.59
N GLU A 255 10.66 11.17 9.34
CA GLU A 255 11.54 12.26 8.89
C GLU A 255 11.29 13.55 9.70
N ASN A 256 10.03 13.87 9.99
CA ASN A 256 9.68 15.03 10.81
C ASN A 256 10.18 14.90 12.25
N ASP A 257 10.09 13.71 12.85
CA ASP A 257 10.63 13.44 14.19
C ASP A 257 12.16 13.54 14.25
N GLU A 258 12.86 13.09 13.21
CA GLU A 258 14.31 13.25 13.08
C GLU A 258 14.71 14.72 12.95
N ILE A 259 13.99 15.49 12.12
CA ILE A 259 14.19 16.93 11.98
C ILE A 259 13.95 17.65 13.31
N ARG A 260 12.89 17.29 14.04
CA ARG A 260 12.58 17.86 15.35
C ARG A 260 13.72 17.63 16.35
N LYS A 261 14.20 16.38 16.47
CA LYS A 261 15.34 16.04 17.33
C LYS A 261 16.61 16.79 16.94
N MET A 262 16.87 16.92 15.63
CA MET A 262 18.03 17.67 15.14
C MET A 262 17.92 19.16 15.48
N SER A 263 16.73 19.75 15.35
CA SER A 263 16.46 21.15 15.72
C SER A 263 16.63 21.38 17.22
N GLU A 264 16.07 20.51 18.07
CA GLU A 264 16.24 20.54 19.52
C GLU A 264 17.73 20.46 19.91
N ASN A 265 18.50 19.55 19.30
CA ASN A 265 19.93 19.43 19.54
C ASN A 265 20.71 20.68 19.11
N LEU A 266 20.38 21.26 17.94
CA LEU A 266 21.01 22.49 17.46
C LEU A 266 20.76 23.65 18.43
N HIS A 267 19.52 23.80 18.88
CA HIS A 267 19.15 24.84 19.83
C HIS A 267 19.92 24.70 21.16
N MET A 268 20.01 23.48 21.70
CA MET A 268 20.81 23.23 22.90
C MET A 268 22.31 23.57 22.70
N MET A 269 22.86 23.30 21.51
CA MET A 269 24.24 23.69 21.19
C MET A 269 24.42 25.20 21.12
N GLU A 270 23.46 25.93 20.55
CA GLU A 270 23.47 27.39 20.48
C GLU A 270 23.38 28.04 21.87
N GLU A 271 22.47 27.56 22.73
CA GLU A 271 22.35 28.02 24.12
C GLU A 271 23.64 27.76 24.91
N ARG A 272 24.22 26.56 24.76
CA ARG A 272 25.51 26.22 25.38
C ARG A 272 26.62 27.15 24.87
N ARG A 273 26.65 27.47 23.58
CA ARG A 273 27.63 28.42 23.01
C ARG A 273 27.44 29.83 23.58
N ALA A 274 26.21 30.31 23.69
CA ALA A 274 25.89 31.63 24.24
C ALA A 274 26.32 31.73 25.71
N THR A 275 25.98 30.75 26.53
CA THR A 275 26.36 30.71 27.96
C THR A 275 27.88 30.67 28.15
N PHE A 276 28.62 29.92 27.34
CA PHE A 276 30.09 29.95 27.36
C PHE A 276 30.66 31.33 26.97
N GLN A 277 30.07 32.01 25.98
CA GLN A 277 30.48 33.35 25.59
C GLN A 277 30.21 34.38 26.70
N GLU A 278 29.05 34.31 27.34
CA GLU A 278 28.68 35.17 28.47
C GLU A 278 29.61 34.98 29.67
N ASP A 279 29.89 33.73 30.07
CA ASP A 279 30.80 33.45 31.19
C ASP A 279 32.22 33.96 30.89
N ARG A 280 32.69 33.78 29.65
CA ARG A 280 33.98 34.33 29.21
C ARG A 280 34.02 35.85 29.30
N MET A 281 32.96 36.54 28.87
CA MET A 281 32.84 38.00 28.96
C MET A 281 32.80 38.45 30.42
N ARG A 282 32.05 37.76 31.28
CA ARG A 282 31.95 38.03 32.71
C ARG A 282 33.29 37.89 33.42
N ARG A 283 34.02 36.80 33.18
CA ARG A 283 35.38 36.58 33.75
C ARG A 283 36.37 37.65 33.30
N ARG A 284 36.31 38.06 32.03
CA ARG A 284 37.14 39.16 31.49
C ARG A 284 36.80 40.49 32.15
N ALA A 285 35.52 40.80 32.33
CA ALA A 285 35.06 42.02 33.01
C ALA A 285 35.52 42.03 34.48
N ALA A 286 35.33 40.93 35.21
CA ALA A 286 35.77 40.80 36.60
C ALA A 286 37.29 40.97 36.73
N LYS A 287 38.08 40.37 35.83
CA LYS A 287 39.54 40.54 35.82
C LYS A 287 39.96 41.99 35.53
N ARG A 288 39.27 42.68 34.61
CA ARG A 288 39.49 44.12 34.36
C ARG A 288 39.22 44.94 35.62
N GLU A 289 38.14 44.64 36.33
CA GLU A 289 37.77 45.33 37.56
C GLU A 289 38.80 45.09 38.68
N GLN A 290 39.26 43.85 38.86
CA GLN A 290 40.34 43.52 39.80
C GLN A 290 41.63 44.28 39.49
N LEU A 291 42.01 44.36 38.21
CA LEU A 291 43.20 45.12 37.80
C LEU A 291 43.02 46.61 38.06
N ARG A 292 41.84 47.18 37.79
CA ARG A 292 41.54 48.58 38.13
C ARG A 292 41.70 48.86 39.61
N ALA A 293 41.12 48.01 40.46
CA ALA A 293 41.22 48.13 41.92
C ALA A 293 42.68 48.01 42.40
N LYS A 294 43.45 47.06 41.86
CA LYS A 294 44.86 46.83 42.24
C LYS A 294 45.77 48.00 41.90
N TYR A 295 45.53 48.69 40.78
CA TYR A 295 46.37 49.77 40.27
C TYR A 295 45.75 51.17 40.45
N HIS A 296 44.65 51.30 41.20
CA HIS A 296 43.92 52.55 41.42
C HIS A 296 43.58 53.33 40.13
N LEU A 297 43.27 52.60 39.05
CA LEU A 297 42.93 53.21 37.77
C LEU A 297 41.49 53.73 37.81
N ALA A 298 41.30 55.02 37.48
CA ALA A 298 39.97 55.60 37.36
C ALA A 298 39.13 54.82 36.34
N THR A 299 37.86 54.60 36.66
CA THR A 299 36.88 54.16 35.67
C THR A 299 36.83 55.24 34.60
N ALA A 300 37.16 54.88 33.35
CA ALA A 300 36.91 55.76 32.23
C ALA A 300 35.41 56.09 32.25
N ALA A 301 35.09 57.35 32.53
CA ALA A 301 33.75 57.87 32.31
C ALA A 301 33.45 57.70 30.82
N SER A 302 32.30 57.11 30.55
CA SER A 302 31.71 56.93 29.22
C SER A 302 31.70 58.22 28.42
#